data_AF-E3GPA5-F1
#
_entry.id   AF-E3GPA5-F1
#
_cell.length_a   1.000
_cell.length_b   1.000
_cell.length_c   1.000
_cell.angle_alpha   90.00
_cell.angle_beta   90.00
_cell.angle_gamma   90.00
#
_symmetry.space_group_name_H-M   'P 1'
#
loop_
_entity.id
_entity.type
_entity.pdbx_description
1 polymer ?
#
loop_
_entity_poly.entity_id
_entity_poly.type
_entity_poly.pdbx_seq_one_letter_code
_entity_poly.pdbx_strand_id
1 'polypeptide(L)'
;MSNNFIELLSPMGGVMWKGDLAGNDAGYSATESFVKEHTHVGWTLSVFDALTESTIEIDCSDLAEMPKIVSYIYNLEHAAPMTFIGENPVSESYVVGMTCTRGRLNIPGAYKAENGKLIDLAKHGQEVSE
;
A
#
# COMPACT_ATOMS: atom_id res chain seq x y z
N MET A 1 14.23 -11.29 -15.59
CA MET A 1 13.82 -9.88 -15.66
C MET A 1 14.93 -9.09 -15.02
N SER A 2 15.44 -8.03 -15.65
CA SER A 2 16.29 -7.07 -14.94
C SER A 2 15.37 -6.34 -13.99
N ASN A 3 15.51 -6.59 -12.69
CA ASN A 3 14.70 -5.91 -11.70
C ASN A 3 15.07 -4.42 -11.72
N ASN A 4 14.14 -3.55 -12.14
CA ASN A 4 14.34 -2.09 -12.22
C ASN A 4 14.24 -1.43 -10.83
N PHE A 5 14.58 -2.17 -9.78
CA PHE A 5 14.55 -1.71 -8.40
C PHE A 5 15.86 -2.08 -7.70
N ILE A 6 16.19 -1.29 -6.69
CA ILE A 6 17.28 -1.54 -5.75
C ILE A 6 16.69 -1.88 -4.39
N GLU A 7 17.31 -2.84 -3.72
CA GLU A 7 17.02 -3.17 -2.33
C GLU A 7 17.90 -2.34 -1.39
N LEU A 8 17.30 -1.80 -0.34
CA LEU A 8 17.91 -0.93 0.65
C LEU A 8 17.35 -1.23 2.04
N LEU A 9 18.01 -0.72 3.08
CA LEU A 9 17.45 -0.72 4.43
C LEU A 9 16.33 0.32 4.53
N SER A 10 15.17 -0.10 5.06
CA SER A 10 14.07 0.81 5.38
C SER A 10 14.45 1.72 6.54
N PRO A 11 14.15 3.04 6.48
CA PRO A 11 14.36 3.95 7.61
C PRO A 11 13.59 3.55 8.88
N MET A 12 12.52 2.75 8.74
CA MET A 12 11.71 2.23 9.84
C MET A 12 12.19 0.86 10.36
N GLY A 13 13.31 0.35 9.82
CA GLY A 13 13.77 -1.01 10.03
C GLY A 13 13.24 -1.97 8.96
N GLY A 14 14.01 -3.04 8.69
CA GLY A 14 13.69 -4.00 7.62
C GLY A 14 14.20 -3.58 6.25
N VAL A 15 13.59 -4.15 5.21
CA VAL A 15 13.95 -4.05 3.80
C VAL A 15 13.03 -3.08 3.06
N MET A 16 13.54 -2.42 2.04
CA MET A 16 12.80 -1.53 1.14
C MET A 16 13.30 -1.69 -0.29
N TRP A 17 12.37 -1.76 -1.24
CA TRP A 17 12.67 -1.63 -2.66
C TRP A 17 12.33 -0.22 -3.17
N LYS A 18 13.21 0.35 -3.98
CA LYS A 18 13.01 1.62 -4.71
C LYS A 18 13.31 1.46 -6.18
N GLY A 19 12.53 2.08 -7.05
CA GLY A 19 12.74 2.04 -8.49
C GLY A 19 11.45 2.20 -9.27
N ASP A 20 11.40 1.66 -10.49
CA ASP A 20 10.17 1.58 -11.27
C ASP A 20 9.33 0.39 -10.79
N LEU A 21 8.54 0.63 -9.74
CA LEU A 21 7.74 -0.40 -9.08
C LEU A 21 6.34 -0.53 -9.67
N ALA A 22 5.78 0.55 -10.23
CA ALA A 22 4.44 0.52 -10.81
C ALA A 22 4.40 -0.34 -12.08
N GLY A 23 5.47 -0.30 -12.89
CA GLY A 23 5.56 -1.06 -14.14
C GLY A 23 4.32 -0.89 -15.03
N ASN A 24 3.90 -1.99 -15.68
CA ASN A 24 2.73 -2.01 -16.56
C ASN A 24 1.44 -2.47 -15.85
N ASP A 25 1.50 -2.81 -14.57
CA ASP A 25 0.40 -3.42 -13.81
C ASP A 25 0.04 -2.64 -12.53
N ALA A 26 0.43 -1.37 -12.48
CA ALA A 26 0.15 -0.46 -11.38
C ALA A 26 0.67 -0.97 -10.03
N GLY A 27 1.83 -1.64 -10.03
CA GLY A 27 2.52 -2.07 -8.82
C GLY A 27 2.11 -3.44 -8.31
N TYR A 28 1.25 -4.16 -9.04
CA TYR A 28 0.79 -5.49 -8.65
C TYR A 28 1.99 -6.46 -8.52
N SER A 29 2.75 -6.67 -9.58
CA SER A 29 3.85 -7.67 -9.58
C SER A 29 4.95 -7.32 -8.59
N ALA A 30 5.27 -6.03 -8.45
CA ALA A 30 6.27 -5.58 -7.49
C ALA A 30 5.83 -5.82 -6.04
N THR A 31 4.57 -5.51 -5.71
CA THR A 31 4.00 -5.76 -4.39
C THR A 31 3.92 -7.25 -4.08
N GLU A 32 3.44 -8.06 -5.04
CA GLU A 32 3.35 -9.51 -4.90
C GLU A 32 4.72 -10.14 -4.65
N SER A 33 5.74 -9.73 -5.42
CA SER A 33 7.10 -10.23 -5.26
C SER A 33 7.68 -9.82 -3.91
N PHE A 34 7.53 -8.55 -3.52
CA PHE A 34 8.05 -8.05 -2.25
C PHE A 34 7.46 -8.79 -1.04
N VAL A 35 6.13 -8.89 -0.97
CA VAL A 35 5.44 -9.56 0.15
C VAL A 35 5.78 -11.05 0.21
N LYS A 36 5.96 -11.70 -0.95
CA LYS A 36 6.36 -13.09 -1.03
C LYS A 36 7.82 -13.33 -0.58
N GLU A 37 8.72 -12.41 -0.91
CA GLU A 37 10.13 -12.49 -0.51
C GLU A 37 10.34 -12.12 0.96
N HIS A 38 9.46 -11.28 1.52
CA HIS A 38 9.53 -10.75 2.87
C HIS A 38 8.26 -11.05 3.67
N THR A 39 7.83 -12.31 3.71
CA THR A 39 6.54 -12.71 4.30
C THR A 39 6.49 -12.56 5.83
N HIS A 40 5.50 -11.80 6.31
CA HIS A 40 5.17 -11.66 7.73
C HIS A 40 3.69 -11.93 7.96
N VAL A 41 3.38 -12.91 8.82
CA VAL A 41 2.00 -13.26 9.15
C VAL A 41 1.38 -12.20 10.07
N GLY A 42 0.18 -11.74 9.72
CA GLY A 42 -0.58 -10.76 10.52
C GLY A 42 -0.24 -9.31 10.22
N TRP A 43 0.74 -9.04 9.36
CA TRP A 43 1.07 -7.69 8.93
C TRP A 43 -0.02 -7.09 8.05
N THR A 44 -0.20 -5.78 8.14
CA THR A 44 -1.19 -5.01 7.36
C THR A 44 -0.53 -4.23 6.23
N LEU A 45 -1.31 -3.40 5.53
CA LEU A 45 -0.84 -2.55 4.44
C LEU A 45 -1.05 -1.07 4.79
N SER A 46 -0.04 -0.25 4.55
CA SER A 46 -0.11 1.19 4.64
C SER A 46 0.22 1.80 3.26
N VAL A 47 -0.50 2.84 2.86
CA VAL A 47 -0.14 3.63 1.67
C VAL A 47 0.23 5.03 2.10
N PHE A 48 1.50 5.37 1.89
CA PHE A 48 2.05 6.70 2.12
C PHE A 48 1.89 7.54 0.85
N ASP A 49 1.10 8.59 0.94
CA ASP A 49 0.98 9.58 -0.12
C ASP A 49 2.14 10.58 -0.04
N ALA A 50 3.06 10.49 -1.00
CA ALA A 50 4.20 11.37 -1.12
C ALA A 50 3.83 12.81 -1.51
N LEU A 51 2.60 13.06 -1.99
CA LEU A 51 2.14 14.41 -2.30
C LEU A 51 1.77 15.19 -1.04
N THR A 52 1.04 14.57 -0.12
CA THR A 52 0.54 15.20 1.11
C THR A 52 1.30 14.81 2.37
N GLU A 53 2.30 13.93 2.23
CA GLU A 53 3.09 13.36 3.34
C GLU A 53 2.20 12.72 4.42
N SER A 54 1.10 12.11 4.00
CA SER A 54 0.09 11.50 4.87
C SER A 54 -0.15 10.04 4.50
N THR A 55 -0.56 9.24 5.47
CA THR A 55 -0.71 7.79 5.31
C THR A 55 -2.18 7.39 5.45
N ILE A 56 -2.60 6.42 4.63
CA ILE A 56 -3.78 5.61 4.94
C ILE A 56 -3.35 4.25 5.47
N GLU A 57 -4.03 3.79 6.51
CA GLU A 57 -3.86 2.45 7.07
C GLU A 57 -4.96 1.54 6.54
N ILE A 58 -4.58 0.34 6.10
CA ILE A 58 -5.50 -0.62 5.48
C ILE A 58 -5.42 -1.92 6.26
N ASP A 59 -6.50 -2.26 6.96
CA ASP A 59 -6.69 -3.59 7.53
C ASP A 59 -6.86 -4.60 6.37
N CYS A 60 -5.77 -5.29 6.08
CA CYS A 60 -5.63 -6.26 5.00
C CYS A 60 -4.80 -7.43 5.53
N SER A 61 -5.48 -8.41 6.13
CA SER A 61 -4.82 -9.56 6.76
C SER A 61 -4.49 -10.69 5.77
N ASP A 62 -5.07 -10.67 4.57
CA ASP A 62 -4.71 -11.59 3.49
C ASP A 62 -3.60 -10.98 2.63
N LEU A 63 -2.39 -11.54 2.77
CA LEU A 63 -1.23 -11.14 1.97
C LEU A 63 -1.49 -11.25 0.45
N ALA A 64 -2.36 -12.16 0.01
CA ALA A 64 -2.71 -12.32 -1.40
C ALA A 64 -3.65 -11.22 -1.92
N GLU A 65 -4.27 -10.44 -1.03
CA GLU A 65 -5.12 -9.30 -1.38
C GLU A 65 -4.33 -8.01 -1.54
N MET A 66 -3.20 -7.85 -0.81
CA MET A 66 -2.39 -6.63 -0.83
C MET A 66 -2.00 -6.14 -2.24
N PRO A 67 -1.51 -6.98 -3.17
CA PRO A 67 -1.14 -6.52 -4.52
C PRO A 67 -2.34 -5.97 -5.32
N LYS A 68 -3.53 -6.56 -5.12
CA LYS A 68 -4.77 -6.09 -5.76
C LYS A 68 -5.18 -4.74 -5.21
N ILE A 69 -5.08 -4.54 -3.90
CA ILE A 69 -5.40 -3.27 -3.24
C ILE A 69 -4.43 -2.17 -3.68
N VAL A 70 -3.13 -2.45 -3.74
CA VAL A 70 -2.14 -1.47 -4.21
C VAL A 70 -2.43 -1.05 -5.66
N SER A 71 -2.65 -2.01 -6.56
CA SER A 71 -2.99 -1.73 -7.96
C SER A 71 -4.31 -0.97 -8.09
N TYR A 72 -5.31 -1.31 -7.26
CA TYR A 72 -6.57 -0.59 -7.20
C TYR A 72 -6.39 0.88 -6.81
N ILE A 73 -5.67 1.15 -5.71
CA ILE A 73 -5.42 2.52 -5.22
C ILE A 73 -4.64 3.31 -6.25
N TYR A 74 -3.59 2.72 -6.82
CA TYR A 74 -2.76 3.38 -7.82
C TYR A 74 -3.60 3.87 -9.01
N ASN A 75 -4.49 3.01 -9.54
CA ASN A 75 -5.36 3.38 -10.65
C ASN A 75 -6.44 4.38 -10.23
N LEU A 76 -7.04 4.20 -9.05
CA LEU A 76 -8.08 5.09 -8.52
C LEU A 76 -7.56 6.52 -8.34
N GLU A 77 -6.35 6.67 -7.81
CA GLU A 77 -5.73 7.94 -7.46
C GLU A 77 -4.81 8.51 -8.56
N HIS A 78 -4.64 7.80 -9.67
CA HIS A 78 -3.58 8.10 -10.66
C HIS A 78 -2.23 8.29 -9.96
N ALA A 79 -1.83 7.33 -9.12
CA ALA A 79 -0.83 7.52 -8.09
C ALA A 79 0.64 7.46 -8.58
N ALA A 80 0.90 7.90 -9.80
CA ALA A 80 2.22 7.83 -10.40
C ALA A 80 3.15 8.93 -9.85
N PRO A 81 4.41 8.61 -9.49
CA PRO A 81 5.02 7.27 -9.47
C PRO A 81 4.72 6.51 -8.16
N MET A 82 4.81 5.17 -8.22
CA MET A 82 5.01 4.34 -7.02
C MET A 82 6.50 4.39 -6.66
N THR A 83 6.83 5.08 -5.56
CA THR A 83 8.21 5.48 -5.22
C THR A 83 8.97 4.43 -4.44
N PHE A 84 8.29 3.65 -3.60
CA PHE A 84 8.89 2.55 -2.84
C PHE A 84 7.83 1.53 -2.39
N ILE A 85 8.30 0.34 -2.04
CA ILE A 85 7.61 -0.59 -1.15
C ILE A 85 8.61 -1.01 -0.08
N GLY A 86 8.20 -1.08 1.18
CA GLY A 86 9.10 -1.45 2.26
C GLY A 86 8.40 -1.98 3.49
N GLU A 87 9.19 -2.54 4.40
CA GLU A 87 8.74 -2.99 5.70
C GLU A 87 8.72 -1.83 6.70
N ASN A 88 7.72 -1.88 7.59
CA ASN A 88 7.69 -1.09 8.82
C ASN A 88 7.41 -2.03 10.02
N PRO A 89 8.47 -2.61 10.62
CA PRO A 89 8.33 -3.47 11.79
C PRO A 89 7.73 -2.78 13.02
N VAL A 90 7.74 -1.44 13.09
CA VAL A 90 7.19 -0.69 14.23
C VAL A 90 5.66 -0.74 14.24
N SER A 91 5.04 -0.66 13.05
CA SER A 91 3.59 -0.76 12.87
C SER A 91 3.13 -2.14 12.39
N GLU A 92 4.06 -3.08 12.21
CA GLU A 92 3.78 -4.41 11.62
C GLU A 92 3.04 -4.28 10.29
N SER A 93 3.54 -3.43 9.39
CA SER A 93 2.91 -3.19 8.09
C SER A 93 3.90 -3.12 6.93
N TYR A 94 3.43 -3.50 5.73
CA TYR A 94 4.08 -3.14 4.48
C TYR A 94 3.64 -1.74 4.07
N VAL A 95 4.59 -0.88 3.72
CA VAL A 95 4.33 0.51 3.34
C VAL A 95 4.63 0.69 1.87
N VAL A 96 3.64 1.14 1.10
CA VAL A 96 3.82 1.55 -0.29
C VAL A 96 3.79 3.06 -0.38
N GLY A 97 4.85 3.65 -0.91
CA GLY A 97 4.91 5.07 -1.25
C GLY A 97 4.40 5.31 -2.67
N MET A 98 3.45 6.22 -2.83
CA MET A 98 2.95 6.64 -4.15
C MET A 98 2.46 8.09 -4.10
N THR A 99 2.16 8.72 -5.25
CA THR A 99 1.75 10.13 -5.31
C THR A 99 0.27 10.24 -5.68
N CYS A 100 -0.64 10.24 -4.69
CA CYS A 100 -2.08 10.23 -4.93
C CYS A 100 -2.57 11.61 -5.41
N THR A 101 -3.24 11.70 -6.57
CA THR A 101 -3.55 12.99 -7.20
C THR A 101 -5.03 13.27 -7.44
N ARG A 102 -5.93 12.30 -7.22
CA ARG A 102 -7.36 12.45 -7.56
C ARG A 102 -8.24 12.78 -6.38
N GLY A 103 -7.81 12.50 -5.15
CA GLY A 103 -8.59 12.75 -3.93
C GLY A 103 -9.86 11.92 -3.86
N ARG A 104 -9.82 10.68 -4.35
CA ARG A 104 -10.92 9.70 -4.27
C ARG A 104 -10.95 9.01 -2.90
N LEU A 105 -9.79 8.91 -2.25
CA LEU A 105 -9.61 8.45 -0.89
C LEU A 105 -9.44 9.64 0.05
N ASN A 106 -9.90 9.45 1.29
CA ASN A 106 -9.60 10.35 2.39
C ASN A 106 -8.19 10.01 2.90
N ILE A 107 -7.25 10.93 2.69
CA ILE A 107 -5.86 10.80 3.12
C ILE A 107 -5.56 12.00 4.05
N PRO A 108 -5.19 11.77 5.33
CA PRO A 108 -5.05 10.49 6.02
C PRO A 108 -6.39 9.80 6.33
N GLY A 109 -6.37 8.49 6.56
CA GLY A 109 -7.58 7.70 6.79
C GLY A 109 -7.32 6.23 7.17
N ALA A 110 -8.38 5.53 7.59
CA ALA A 110 -8.32 4.11 7.92
C ALA A 110 -9.38 3.34 7.12
N TYR A 111 -8.94 2.25 6.50
CA TYR A 111 -9.75 1.45 5.60
C TYR A 111 -9.66 -0.04 5.96
N LYS A 112 -10.66 -0.80 5.55
CA LYS A 112 -10.60 -2.25 5.52
C LYS A 112 -10.63 -2.75 4.08
N ALA A 113 -9.74 -3.69 3.76
CA ALA A 113 -9.79 -4.43 2.52
C ALA A 113 -10.86 -5.52 2.62
N GLU A 114 -11.84 -5.48 1.70
CA GLU A 114 -12.82 -6.55 1.56
C GLU A 114 -13.10 -6.80 0.08
N ASN A 115 -12.83 -8.03 -0.38
CA ASN A 115 -13.10 -8.48 -1.75
C ASN A 115 -12.45 -7.58 -2.83
N GLY A 116 -11.22 -7.14 -2.59
CA GLY A 116 -10.45 -6.27 -3.49
C GLY A 116 -10.92 -4.82 -3.53
N LYS A 117 -11.71 -4.39 -2.54
CA LYS A 117 -12.19 -3.00 -2.39
C LYS A 117 -11.80 -2.46 -1.02
N LEU A 118 -11.85 -1.12 -0.90
CA LEU A 118 -11.62 -0.41 0.35
C LEU A 118 -12.93 0.10 0.95
N ILE A 119 -13.17 -0.22 2.22
CA ILE A 119 -14.29 0.29 3.01
C ILE A 119 -13.73 1.32 3.99
N ASP A 120 -14.25 2.55 3.92
CA ASP A 120 -13.87 3.65 4.82
C ASP A 120 -14.45 3.40 6.22
N LEU A 121 -13.57 3.19 7.20
CA LEU A 121 -13.99 2.84 8.57
C LEU A 121 -14.62 4.02 9.32
N ALA A 122 -14.30 5.27 8.94
CA ALA A 122 -14.90 6.44 9.56
C ALA A 122 -16.37 6.61 9.14
N LYS A 123 -16.71 6.20 7.91
CA LYS A 123 -18.09 6.25 7.39
C LYS A 123 -18.92 5.04 7.81
N HIS A 124 -18.31 3.85 7.85
CA HIS A 124 -19.03 2.63 8.20
C HIS A 124 -19.55 2.65 9.66
N GLY A 125 -18.83 3.30 10.58
CA GLY A 125 -19.28 3.48 11.95
C GLY A 125 -20.54 4.34 12.10
N GLN A 126 -20.88 5.18 11.12
CA GLN A 126 -22.09 6.03 11.15
C GLN A 126 -23.34 5.30 10.65
N GLU A 127 -23.20 4.40 9.66
CA GLU A 127 -24.33 3.66 9.08
C GLU A 127 -24.87 2.53 9.97
N VAL A 128 -24.04 1.97 10.87
CA VAL A 128 -24.47 0.89 11.79
C VAL A 128 -25.14 1.45 13.06
N SER A 129 -25.09 2.77 13.26
CA SER A 129 -25.68 3.47 14.41
C SER A 129 -27.05 4.11 14.15
N GLU A 130 -27.65 3.93 12.97
CA GLU A 130 -29.00 4.41 12.60
C GLU A 130 -30.06 3.31 12.57
#